data_AF-A0A965NJJ7-F1
#
_entry.id   AF-A0A965NJJ7-F1
#
_cell.length_a   1.000
_cell.length_b   1.000
_cell.length_c   1.000
_cell.angle_alpha   90.00
_cell.angle_beta   90.00
_cell.angle_gamma   90.00
#
_symmetry.space_group_name_H-M   'P 1'
#
loop_
_entity.id
_entity.type
_entity.pdbx_description
1 polymer ?
#
loop_
_entity_poly.entity_id
_entity_poly.type
_entity_poly.pdbx_seq_one_letter_code
_entity_poly.pdbx_strand_id
1 'polypeptide(L)'
;ATQKAIAGGADKLAKWMPALEGGDAKSGFALFQALPAGQCLRCHRASDDSHAAGGEAGPNLAGVAKRGDRRYLLESVVNSNAVVVSGYGTVNLELANGGALVGTLIKEEKEHVDVDVAGNRWRVARKDIKSMSTPVSGMPALDAVLTLNEVRDIVAWLATLDKAPKKAKAPEPKLLDISTIKPVVAATVANVDPAVMAAGKQGFMLCMACHGPNAEGTVIAPPLAKSNWVNGPAENLIRIQLRGLNGPLTVSGKAYTLPVPMPPQAQQTDEQIAAVLTYVRNSFGNSAPAVTPEQVKALRGEVGKPMLTEADLVPAK
;
A
#
# COMPACT_ATOMS: atom_id res chain seq x y z
N ALA A 1 18.61 -7.29 16.64
CA ALA A 1 19.13 -6.14 15.88
C ALA A 1 18.09 -5.02 15.98
N THR A 2 18.41 -4.00 16.76
CA THR A 2 17.56 -2.85 17.06
C THR A 2 17.29 -2.05 15.79
N GLN A 3 16.03 -1.91 15.37
CA GLN A 3 15.67 -1.04 14.24
C GLN A 3 16.08 0.39 14.61
N LYS A 4 17.00 0.96 13.84
CA LYS A 4 17.57 2.28 14.09
C LYS A 4 16.57 3.32 13.59
N ALA A 5 15.95 4.06 14.51
CA ALA A 5 15.09 5.20 14.20
C ALA A 5 15.89 6.19 13.33
N ILE A 6 15.42 6.43 12.11
CA ILE A 6 16.02 7.41 11.21
C ILE A 6 15.58 8.78 11.71
N ALA A 7 16.54 9.57 12.18
CA ALA A 7 16.34 10.90 12.73
C ALA A 7 15.76 11.85 11.67
N GLY A 8 14.44 12.02 11.70
CA GLY A 8 13.72 13.04 10.91
C GLY A 8 12.35 13.45 11.49
N GLY A 9 11.95 12.89 12.64
CA GLY A 9 10.58 13.00 13.18
C GLY A 9 10.36 13.99 14.34
N ALA A 10 11.41 14.67 14.83
CA ALA A 10 11.32 15.46 16.07
C ALA A 10 10.27 16.58 16.03
N ASP A 11 10.11 17.24 14.89
CA ASP A 11 9.18 18.37 14.72
C ASP A 11 7.71 17.91 14.58
N LYS A 12 7.49 16.76 13.91
CA LYS A 12 6.14 16.20 13.69
C LYS A 12 5.51 15.62 14.95
N LEU A 13 6.32 15.24 15.94
CA LEU A 13 5.86 14.70 17.22
C LEU A 13 5.63 15.76 18.29
N ALA A 14 6.08 17.00 18.09
CA ALA A 14 6.01 18.05 19.09
C ALA A 14 4.59 18.26 19.64
N LYS A 15 3.58 18.30 18.76
CA LYS A 15 2.15 18.43 19.14
C LYS A 15 1.61 17.25 19.95
N TRP A 16 2.27 16.09 19.88
CA TRP A 16 1.81 14.82 20.47
C TRP A 16 2.55 14.46 21.74
N MET A 17 3.65 15.14 22.09
CA MET A 17 4.41 14.87 23.30
C MET A 17 3.55 14.83 24.58
N PRO A 18 2.50 15.66 24.76
CA PRO A 18 1.64 15.57 25.93
C PRO A 18 0.78 14.28 26.00
N ALA A 19 0.62 13.57 24.88
CA ALA A 19 -0.05 12.26 24.84
C ALA A 19 0.88 11.08 25.18
N LEU A 20 2.17 11.35 25.43
CA LEU A 20 3.15 10.31 25.69
C LEU A 20 2.89 9.56 26.99
N GLU A 21 2.41 10.24 28.04
CA GLU A 21 2.21 9.67 29.39
C GLU A 21 0.75 9.76 29.85
N GLY A 22 0.36 8.85 30.73
CA GLY A 22 -1.03 8.72 31.21
C GLY A 22 -1.97 8.10 30.16
N GLY A 23 -3.25 8.48 30.24
CA GLY A 23 -4.34 7.96 29.41
C GLY A 23 -5.12 6.81 30.06
N ASP A 24 -6.32 6.55 29.56
CA ASP A 24 -7.18 5.45 30.02
C ASP A 24 -7.16 4.28 29.03
N ALA A 25 -6.69 3.11 29.49
CA ALA A 25 -6.55 1.93 28.65
C ALA A 25 -7.91 1.32 28.23
N LYS A 26 -8.99 1.54 28.99
CA LYS A 26 -10.33 1.06 28.60
C LYS A 26 -10.89 1.90 27.47
N SER A 27 -10.75 3.23 27.56
CA SER A 27 -11.03 4.17 26.48
C SER A 27 -10.19 3.84 25.26
N GLY A 28 -8.88 3.62 25.42
CA GLY A 28 -7.99 3.22 24.31
C GLY A 28 -8.44 1.96 23.59
N PHE A 29 -8.87 0.94 24.33
CA PHE A 29 -9.45 -0.27 23.73
C PHE A 29 -10.79 0.01 23.02
N ALA A 30 -11.67 0.81 23.61
CA ALA A 30 -12.93 1.18 22.98
C ALA A 30 -12.69 1.96 21.67
N LEU A 31 -11.72 2.87 21.65
CA LEU A 31 -11.30 3.59 20.44
C LEU A 31 -10.77 2.60 19.38
N PHE A 32 -9.91 1.65 19.77
CA PHE A 32 -9.43 0.61 18.87
C PHE A 32 -10.56 -0.19 18.19
N GLN A 33 -11.65 -0.48 18.92
CA GLN A 33 -12.79 -1.24 18.43
C GLN A 33 -13.79 -0.41 17.62
N ALA A 34 -14.09 0.81 18.06
CA ALA A 34 -15.32 1.51 17.67
C ALA A 34 -15.12 2.79 16.84
N LEU A 35 -13.89 3.28 16.66
CA LEU A 35 -13.69 4.62 16.05
C LEU A 35 -14.17 4.70 14.60
N PRO A 36 -15.09 5.63 14.24
CA PRO A 36 -15.59 5.76 12.87
C PRO A 36 -14.53 6.21 11.86
N ALA A 37 -13.53 6.97 12.30
CA ALA A 37 -12.53 7.57 11.43
C ALA A 37 -11.21 6.74 11.34
N GLY A 38 -11.16 5.58 11.99
CA GLY A 38 -9.97 4.73 12.05
C GLY A 38 -10.21 3.45 12.85
N GLN A 39 -11.13 2.60 12.39
CA GLN A 39 -11.41 1.29 12.99
C GLN A 39 -10.15 0.40 12.94
N CYS A 40 -9.25 0.58 13.89
CA CYS A 40 -7.96 -0.10 13.96
C CYS A 40 -8.16 -1.63 13.93
N LEU A 41 -9.24 -2.10 14.55
CA LEU A 41 -9.70 -3.49 14.53
C LEU A 41 -9.91 -4.07 13.11
N ARG A 42 -10.21 -3.26 12.09
CA ARG A 42 -10.37 -3.76 10.71
C ARG A 42 -9.07 -4.30 10.13
N CYS A 43 -7.95 -3.74 10.56
CA CYS A 43 -6.64 -4.01 9.99
C CYS A 43 -5.73 -4.74 10.96
N HIS A 44 -5.89 -4.51 12.26
CA HIS A 44 -5.03 -5.06 13.29
C HIS A 44 -5.82 -6.00 14.20
N ARG A 45 -5.22 -7.12 14.56
CA ARG A 45 -5.57 -7.87 15.76
C ARG A 45 -4.70 -7.44 16.94
N ALA A 46 -5.20 -7.64 18.16
CA ALA A 46 -4.49 -7.29 19.41
C ALA A 46 -4.18 -8.51 20.29
N SER A 47 -4.49 -9.71 19.80
CA SER A 47 -4.17 -10.97 20.47
C SER A 47 -3.67 -12.00 19.45
N ASP A 48 -3.23 -13.14 19.96
CA ASP A 48 -2.80 -14.28 19.15
C ASP A 48 -3.89 -15.34 18.95
N ASP A 49 -5.07 -15.12 19.54
CA ASP A 49 -6.20 -16.00 19.32
C ASP A 49 -6.75 -15.74 17.91
N SER A 50 -6.74 -16.78 17.07
CA SER A 50 -7.27 -16.72 15.71
C SER A 50 -8.78 -16.43 15.67
N HIS A 51 -9.48 -16.56 16.81
CA HIS A 51 -10.89 -16.22 16.97
C HIS A 51 -11.11 -14.82 17.57
N ALA A 52 -10.05 -14.12 17.98
CA ALA A 52 -10.20 -12.75 18.45
C ALA A 52 -10.52 -11.81 17.28
N ALA A 53 -11.40 -10.84 17.53
CA ALA A 53 -11.75 -9.83 16.56
C ALA A 53 -10.49 -9.05 16.10
N GLY A 54 -10.39 -8.78 14.81
CA GLY A 54 -9.22 -8.13 14.22
C GLY A 54 -9.03 -8.46 12.74
N GLY A 55 -8.20 -7.68 12.04
CA GLY A 55 -7.77 -7.97 10.67
C GLY A 55 -6.27 -8.28 10.56
N GLU A 56 -5.87 -8.75 9.37
CA GLU A 56 -4.48 -9.06 9.00
C GLU A 56 -3.82 -8.04 8.07
N ALA A 57 -4.56 -7.01 7.66
CA ALA A 57 -4.04 -6.00 6.74
C ALA A 57 -2.89 -5.19 7.37
N GLY A 58 -2.87 -5.08 8.70
CA GLY A 58 -1.82 -4.47 9.50
C GLY A 58 -1.18 -5.47 10.48
N PRO A 59 -0.04 -5.11 11.10
CA PRO A 59 0.66 -6.00 12.03
C PRO A 59 -0.21 -6.36 13.23
N ASN A 60 -0.15 -7.64 13.63
CA ASN A 60 -0.64 -8.05 14.93
C ASN A 60 0.03 -7.21 16.03
N LEU A 61 -0.77 -6.51 16.83
CA LEU A 61 -0.36 -5.62 17.91
C LEU A 61 -0.11 -6.37 19.22
N ALA A 62 -0.43 -7.66 19.30
CA ALA A 62 -0.05 -8.50 20.43
C ALA A 62 1.46 -8.36 20.70
N GLY A 63 1.81 -8.09 21.95
CA GLY A 63 3.21 -7.91 22.39
C GLY A 63 3.87 -6.63 21.88
N VAL A 64 3.13 -5.68 21.30
CA VAL A 64 3.71 -4.43 20.78
C VAL A 64 4.39 -3.60 21.88
N ALA A 65 3.94 -3.71 23.13
CA ALA A 65 4.59 -3.07 24.28
C ALA A 65 6.03 -3.54 24.52
N LYS A 66 6.43 -4.69 23.93
CA LYS A 66 7.81 -5.20 23.99
C LYS A 66 8.65 -4.83 22.76
N ARG A 67 8.06 -4.21 21.73
CA ARG A 67 8.74 -3.87 20.47
C ARG A 67 9.42 -2.51 20.50
N GLY A 68 8.98 -1.61 21.38
CA GLY A 68 9.54 -0.27 21.55
C GLY A 68 8.98 0.40 22.80
N ASP A 69 9.46 1.61 23.07
CA ASP A 69 8.98 2.44 24.18
C ASP A 69 7.68 3.18 23.84
N ARG A 70 7.13 3.94 24.80
CA ARG A 70 5.90 4.72 24.58
C ARG A 70 6.03 5.74 23.45
N ARG A 71 7.25 6.24 23.20
CA ARG A 71 7.52 7.17 22.09
C ARG A 71 7.38 6.45 20.75
N TYR A 72 7.91 5.24 20.63
CA TYR A 72 7.70 4.39 19.47
C TYR A 72 6.22 4.09 19.22
N LEU A 73 5.45 3.79 20.27
CA LEU A 73 4.00 3.55 20.16
C LEU A 73 3.26 4.79 19.67
N LEU A 74 3.58 5.96 20.25
CA LEU A 74 3.03 7.24 19.84
C LEU A 74 3.33 7.53 18.36
N GLU A 75 4.60 7.46 17.97
CA GLU A 75 5.04 7.72 16.61
C GLU A 75 4.39 6.76 15.60
N SER A 76 4.21 5.49 15.97
CA SER A 76 3.53 4.50 15.12
C SER A 76 2.06 4.84 14.84
N VAL A 77 1.38 5.51 15.78
CA VAL A 77 -0.03 5.92 15.63
C VAL A 77 -0.18 7.19 14.80
N VAL A 78 0.63 8.21 15.09
CA VAL A 78 0.47 9.55 14.49
C VAL A 78 1.38 9.80 13.28
N ASN A 79 2.39 8.97 13.07
CA ASN A 79 3.37 9.09 11.98
C ASN A 79 3.76 7.71 11.46
N SER A 80 2.78 6.96 10.96
CA SER A 80 2.87 5.55 10.55
C SER A 80 3.91 5.22 9.45
N ASN A 81 4.48 6.24 8.79
CA ASN A 81 5.56 6.09 7.80
C ASN A 81 6.96 6.34 8.39
N ALA A 82 7.09 6.72 9.66
CA ALA A 82 8.39 6.95 10.31
C ALA A 82 9.18 5.65 10.49
N VAL A 83 8.47 4.58 10.90
CA VAL A 83 9.02 3.24 11.06
C VAL A 83 7.99 2.25 10.53
N VAL A 84 8.33 1.56 9.45
CA VAL A 84 7.44 0.58 8.82
C VAL A 84 7.86 -0.82 9.21
N VAL A 85 6.93 -1.57 9.81
CA VAL A 85 7.18 -2.93 10.25
C VAL A 85 7.37 -3.85 9.03
N SER A 86 8.41 -4.68 9.08
CA SER A 86 8.66 -5.73 8.09
C SER A 86 7.42 -6.61 7.91
N GLY A 87 7.03 -6.84 6.66
CA GLY A 87 5.81 -7.54 6.26
C GLY A 87 4.60 -6.64 6.05
N TYR A 88 4.73 -5.32 6.24
CA TYR A 88 3.61 -4.36 6.11
C TYR A 88 3.96 -3.07 5.35
N GLY A 89 5.21 -2.94 4.89
CA GLY A 89 5.67 -1.82 4.07
C GLY A 89 5.84 -2.19 2.62
N THR A 90 5.26 -1.42 1.71
CA THR A 90 5.45 -1.62 0.27
C THR A 90 6.74 -0.97 -0.18
N VAL A 91 7.54 -1.70 -0.97
CA VAL A 91 8.76 -1.21 -1.62
C VAL A 91 8.65 -1.36 -3.13
N ASN A 92 9.22 -0.39 -3.83
CA ASN A 92 9.45 -0.43 -5.27
C ASN A 92 10.92 -0.79 -5.49
N LEU A 93 11.19 -1.92 -6.13
CA LEU A 93 12.51 -2.36 -6.54
C LEU A 93 12.68 -2.07 -8.04
N GLU A 94 13.65 -1.25 -8.40
CA GLU A 94 14.17 -1.21 -9.76
C GLU A 94 15.25 -2.28 -9.88
N LEU A 95 15.13 -3.15 -10.88
CA LEU A 95 16.03 -4.27 -11.08
C LEU A 95 17.15 -3.90 -12.06
N ALA A 96 18.28 -4.59 -11.95
CA ALA A 96 19.47 -4.34 -12.77
C ALA A 96 19.21 -4.56 -14.28
N ASN A 97 18.25 -5.42 -14.63
CA ASN A 97 17.82 -5.63 -16.03
C ASN A 97 16.81 -4.58 -16.54
N GLY A 98 16.52 -3.54 -15.77
CA GLY A 98 15.52 -2.53 -16.09
C GLY A 98 14.08 -2.94 -15.76
N GLY A 99 13.85 -4.15 -15.23
CA GLY A 99 12.55 -4.54 -14.69
C GLY A 99 12.20 -3.79 -13.41
N ALA A 100 10.95 -3.85 -12.98
CA ALA A 100 10.54 -3.34 -11.68
C ALA A 100 9.72 -4.40 -10.94
N LEU A 101 9.90 -4.48 -9.63
CA LEU A 101 9.15 -5.35 -8.74
C LEU A 101 8.59 -4.53 -7.59
N VAL A 102 7.27 -4.55 -7.42
CA VAL A 102 6.58 -3.86 -6.33
C VAL A 102 5.97 -4.89 -5.42
N GLY A 103 6.30 -4.83 -4.13
CA GLY A 103 5.88 -5.82 -3.17
C GLY A 103 6.04 -5.35 -1.74
N THR A 104 5.54 -6.16 -0.81
CA THR A 104 5.68 -5.90 0.61
C THR A 104 7.04 -6.38 1.09
N LEU A 105 7.86 -5.50 1.66
CA LEU A 105 9.17 -5.84 2.21
C LEU A 105 9.00 -6.79 3.39
N ILE A 106 9.46 -8.04 3.25
CA ILE A 106 9.45 -9.04 4.32
C ILE A 106 10.73 -8.93 5.14
N LYS A 107 11.87 -8.74 4.48
CA LYS A 107 13.18 -8.68 5.13
C LYS A 107 14.18 -7.95 4.24
N GLU A 108 15.01 -7.10 4.84
CA GLU A 108 16.19 -6.54 4.18
C GLU A 108 17.45 -7.09 4.83
N GLU A 109 18.33 -7.67 4.03
CA GLU A 109 19.64 -8.19 4.43
C GLU A 109 20.76 -7.58 3.57
N LYS A 110 22.01 -7.80 3.97
CA LYS A 110 23.16 -7.28 3.22
C LYS A 110 23.23 -7.85 1.79
N GLU A 111 22.90 -9.14 1.63
CA GLU A 111 23.06 -9.87 0.36
C GLU A 111 21.77 -9.99 -0.45
N HIS A 112 20.61 -9.80 0.19
CA HIS A 112 19.31 -10.00 -0.46
C HIS A 112 18.20 -9.19 0.21
N VAL A 113 17.10 -9.03 -0.53
CA VAL A 113 15.85 -8.45 -0.05
C VAL A 113 14.75 -9.48 -0.30
N ASP A 114 13.99 -9.82 0.73
CA ASP A 114 12.83 -10.70 0.63
C ASP A 114 11.56 -9.83 0.53
N VAL A 115 10.77 -10.04 -0.53
CA VAL A 115 9.52 -9.31 -0.80
C VAL A 115 8.34 -10.26 -1.04
N ASP A 116 7.15 -9.86 -0.62
CA ASP A 116 5.90 -10.54 -0.95
C ASP A 116 5.20 -9.79 -2.10
N VAL A 117 4.90 -10.50 -3.18
CA VAL A 117 4.20 -9.96 -4.35
C VAL A 117 2.94 -10.78 -4.56
N ALA A 118 1.80 -10.22 -4.14
CA ALA A 118 0.49 -10.87 -4.21
C ALA A 118 0.48 -12.29 -3.57
N GLY A 119 1.11 -12.44 -2.41
CA GLY A 119 1.22 -13.71 -1.67
C GLY A 119 2.39 -14.60 -2.11
N ASN A 120 3.14 -14.20 -3.14
CA ASN A 120 4.33 -14.91 -3.58
C ASN A 120 5.58 -14.28 -2.98
N ARG A 121 6.35 -15.09 -2.25
CA ARG A 121 7.56 -14.64 -1.57
C ARG A 121 8.78 -14.82 -2.44
N TRP A 122 9.43 -13.72 -2.75
CA TRP A 122 10.59 -13.64 -3.61
C TRP A 122 11.80 -13.14 -2.83
N ARG A 123 12.93 -13.82 -3.02
CA ARG A 123 14.25 -13.36 -2.61
C ARG A 123 14.94 -12.74 -3.81
N VAL A 124 15.20 -11.44 -3.72
CA VAL A 124 15.91 -10.67 -4.75
C VAL A 124 17.34 -10.46 -4.27
N ALA A 125 18.32 -10.90 -5.05
CA ALA A 125 19.72 -10.69 -4.71
C ALA A 125 20.06 -9.18 -4.78
N ARG A 126 20.90 -8.69 -3.85
CA ARG A 126 21.25 -7.26 -3.77
C ARG A 126 21.89 -6.74 -5.06
N LYS A 127 22.69 -7.57 -5.73
CA LYS A 127 23.32 -7.26 -7.04
C LYS A 127 22.31 -7.06 -8.18
N ASP A 128 21.11 -7.62 -8.03
CA ASP A 128 20.04 -7.58 -9.04
C ASP A 128 19.09 -6.39 -8.80
N ILE A 129 19.30 -5.62 -7.72
CA ILE A 129 18.54 -4.42 -7.37
C ILE A 129 19.38 -3.21 -7.75
N LYS A 130 18.89 -2.42 -8.71
CA LYS A 130 19.46 -1.13 -9.10
C LYS A 130 19.13 -0.05 -8.07
N SER A 131 17.87 0.01 -7.65
CA SER A 131 17.41 0.96 -6.62
C SER A 131 16.21 0.39 -5.86
N MET A 132 15.98 0.87 -4.64
CA MET A 132 14.85 0.48 -3.80
C MET A 132 14.27 1.72 -3.12
N SER A 133 12.96 1.89 -3.18
CA SER A 133 12.28 2.95 -2.43
C SER A 133 12.33 2.69 -0.92
N THR A 134 12.18 3.74 -0.12
CA THR A 134 11.86 3.54 1.31
C THR A 134 10.53 2.81 1.44
N PRO A 135 10.39 1.87 2.40
CA PRO A 135 9.11 1.20 2.63
C PRO A 135 8.01 2.21 2.98
N VAL A 136 6.85 2.09 2.33
CA VAL A 136 5.67 2.93 2.58
C VAL A 136 4.61 2.11 3.31
N SER A 137 4.07 2.65 4.39
CA SER A 137 3.06 2.00 5.21
C SER A 137 1.66 2.13 4.61
N GLY A 138 0.91 1.02 4.58
CA GLY A 138 -0.52 1.03 4.27
C GLY A 138 -1.37 1.72 5.35
N MET A 139 -0.84 1.90 6.56
CA MET A 139 -1.55 2.53 7.68
C MET A 139 -1.69 4.05 7.45
N PRO A 140 -2.91 4.61 7.47
CA PRO A 140 -3.09 6.07 7.42
C PRO A 140 -2.46 6.72 8.65
N ALA A 141 -1.85 7.90 8.47
CA ALA A 141 -1.46 8.72 9.62
C ALA A 141 -2.74 9.25 10.27
N LEU A 142 -2.90 9.00 11.58
CA LEU A 142 -4.12 9.36 12.31
C LEU A 142 -4.06 10.74 12.95
N ASP A 143 -3.04 11.55 12.62
CA ASP A 143 -2.76 12.82 13.25
C ASP A 143 -3.73 13.96 12.86
N ALA A 144 -4.49 13.77 11.79
CA ALA A 144 -5.58 14.66 11.37
C ALA A 144 -6.97 14.18 11.87
N VAL A 145 -7.02 13.00 12.48
CA VAL A 145 -8.27 12.28 12.76
C VAL A 145 -8.51 12.08 14.24
N LEU A 146 -7.44 11.80 15.00
CA LEU A 146 -7.51 11.62 16.43
C LEU A 146 -7.17 12.91 17.16
N THR A 147 -7.84 13.13 18.28
CA THR A 147 -7.50 14.17 19.24
C THR A 147 -6.34 13.74 20.13
N LEU A 148 -5.72 14.70 20.83
CA LEU A 148 -4.61 14.43 21.75
C LEU A 148 -5.00 13.43 22.85
N ASN A 149 -6.22 13.53 23.39
CA ASN A 149 -6.71 12.62 24.41
C ASN A 149 -6.92 11.19 23.86
N GLU A 150 -7.47 11.06 22.65
CA GLU A 150 -7.67 9.76 22.02
C GLU A 150 -6.35 9.07 21.69
N VAL A 151 -5.36 9.83 21.18
CA VAL A 151 -4.00 9.31 20.97
C VAL A 151 -3.39 8.85 22.30
N ARG A 152 -3.54 9.63 23.37
CA ARG A 152 -3.02 9.27 24.70
C ARG A 152 -3.64 7.97 25.22
N ASP A 153 -4.96 7.83 25.08
CA ASP A 153 -5.70 6.65 25.53
C ASP A 153 -5.33 5.40 24.71
N ILE A 154 -5.16 5.54 23.39
CA ILE A 154 -4.67 4.45 22.53
C ILE A 154 -3.26 4.03 22.93
N VAL A 155 -2.33 4.97 23.14
CA VAL A 155 -0.96 4.67 23.58
C VAL A 155 -0.97 4.00 24.95
N ALA A 156 -1.84 4.44 25.87
CA ALA A 156 -2.03 3.81 27.17
C ALA A 156 -2.45 2.34 27.03
N TRP A 157 -3.42 2.05 26.16
CA TRP A 157 -3.86 0.69 25.90
C TRP A 157 -2.79 -0.17 25.21
N LEU A 158 -2.14 0.34 24.16
CA LEU A 158 -1.07 -0.37 23.44
C LEU A 158 0.08 -0.78 24.39
N ALA A 159 0.40 0.07 25.37
CA ALA A 159 1.41 -0.21 26.39
C ALA A 159 1.03 -1.39 27.32
N THR A 160 -0.24 -1.81 27.36
CA THR A 160 -0.69 -2.99 28.11
C THR A 160 -0.55 -4.30 27.33
N LEU A 161 -0.32 -4.25 26.02
CA LEU A 161 -0.23 -5.43 25.14
C LEU A 161 1.17 -6.06 25.21
N ASP A 162 1.47 -6.80 26.28
CA ASP A 162 2.78 -7.39 26.55
C ASP A 162 2.93 -8.85 26.07
N LYS A 163 1.82 -9.53 25.79
CA LYS A 163 1.80 -10.93 25.33
C LYS A 163 2.10 -11.04 23.84
N ALA A 164 3.28 -11.56 23.50
CA ALA A 164 3.69 -11.76 22.12
C ALA A 164 2.88 -12.87 21.42
N PRO A 165 2.62 -12.73 20.11
CA PRO A 165 1.95 -13.77 19.33
C PRO A 165 2.88 -14.96 19.06
N LYS A 166 2.30 -16.14 18.85
CA LYS A 166 3.01 -17.32 18.34
C LYS A 166 3.54 -16.98 16.96
N LYS A 167 4.86 -17.07 16.82
CA LYS A 167 5.56 -16.80 15.57
C LYS A 167 5.20 -17.89 14.55
N ALA A 168 4.26 -17.60 13.65
CA ALA A 168 3.96 -18.51 12.54
C ALA A 168 5.22 -18.67 11.66
N LYS A 169 5.66 -19.92 11.44
CA LYS A 169 6.79 -20.22 10.57
C LYS A 169 6.33 -20.06 9.13
N ALA A 170 6.66 -18.93 8.55
CA ALA A 170 6.28 -18.64 7.19
C ALA A 170 7.25 -19.30 6.19
N PRO A 171 6.77 -19.73 5.00
CA PRO A 171 7.58 -20.44 4.02
C PRO A 171 8.76 -19.58 3.53
N GLU A 172 9.86 -20.25 3.20
CA GLU A 172 11.08 -19.60 2.69
C GLU A 172 10.82 -18.95 1.32
N PRO A 173 11.32 -17.73 1.08
CA PRO A 173 11.17 -17.07 -0.20
C PRO A 173 11.95 -17.79 -1.31
N LYS A 174 11.36 -17.88 -2.50
CA LYS A 174 12.03 -18.43 -3.69
C LYS A 174 12.95 -17.38 -4.30
N LEU A 175 14.11 -17.80 -4.83
CA LEU A 175 14.99 -16.89 -5.54
C LEU A 175 14.27 -16.31 -6.77
N LEU A 176 14.34 -14.99 -6.95
CA LEU A 176 13.83 -14.31 -8.13
C LEU A 176 14.84 -14.38 -9.27
N ASP A 177 14.44 -14.95 -10.40
CA ASP A 177 15.18 -14.80 -11.65
C ASP A 177 14.70 -13.53 -12.36
N ILE A 178 15.52 -12.47 -12.31
CA ILE A 178 15.15 -11.18 -12.91
C ILE A 178 14.99 -11.29 -14.43
N SER A 179 15.59 -12.26 -15.12
CA SER A 179 15.46 -12.42 -16.58
C SER A 179 14.02 -12.69 -17.02
N THR A 180 13.19 -13.20 -16.10
CA THR A 180 11.76 -13.44 -16.31
C THR A 180 10.91 -12.16 -16.19
N ILE A 181 11.48 -11.08 -15.62
CA ILE A 181 10.81 -9.78 -15.49
C ILE A 181 11.18 -8.90 -16.67
N LYS A 182 10.18 -8.52 -17.46
CA LYS A 182 10.36 -7.61 -18.59
C LYS A 182 10.83 -6.23 -18.11
N PRO A 183 11.77 -5.58 -18.83
CA PRO A 183 12.18 -4.22 -18.53
C PRO A 183 10.99 -3.27 -18.57
N VAL A 184 10.80 -2.49 -17.50
CA VAL A 184 9.86 -1.39 -17.49
C VAL A 184 10.57 -0.23 -18.17
N VAL A 185 10.02 0.24 -19.29
CA VAL A 185 10.53 1.45 -19.97
C VAL A 185 10.56 2.56 -18.92
N ALA A 186 11.77 2.99 -18.54
CA ALA A 186 12.02 3.82 -17.37
C ALA A 186 11.32 5.17 -17.50
N ALA A 187 10.12 5.29 -16.92
CA ALA A 187 9.58 6.58 -16.53
C ALA A 187 10.03 6.80 -15.08
N THR A 188 11.04 7.65 -14.92
CA THR A 188 11.53 8.11 -13.61
C THR A 188 10.38 8.59 -12.73
N VAL A 189 10.43 8.28 -11.43
CA VAL A 189 9.66 8.95 -10.39
C VAL A 189 10.20 10.38 -10.23
N ALA A 190 10.08 11.19 -11.29
CA ALA A 190 10.43 12.60 -11.29
C ALA A 190 9.16 13.41 -10.96
N ASN A 191 9.33 14.58 -10.33
CA ASN A 191 8.26 15.55 -10.07
C ASN A 191 7.28 15.60 -11.24
N VAL A 192 6.10 15.01 -11.05
CA VAL A 192 5.07 14.99 -12.09
C VAL A 192 4.66 16.44 -12.31
N ASP A 193 4.67 16.87 -13.56
CA ASP A 193 4.25 18.21 -13.95
C ASP A 193 2.89 18.54 -13.29
N PRO A 194 2.77 19.65 -12.53
CA PRO A 194 1.52 20.08 -11.93
C PRO A 194 0.35 20.15 -12.92
N ALA A 195 0.61 20.47 -14.19
CA ALA A 195 -0.40 20.48 -15.23
C ALA A 195 -0.95 19.07 -15.54
N VAL A 196 -0.08 18.05 -15.53
CA VAL A 196 -0.47 16.65 -15.69
C VAL A 196 -1.29 16.18 -14.49
N MET A 197 -0.90 16.57 -13.27
CA MET A 197 -1.69 16.25 -12.07
C MET A 197 -3.05 16.94 -12.06
N ALA A 198 -3.15 18.19 -12.52
CA ALA A 198 -4.41 18.91 -12.65
C ALA A 198 -5.34 18.26 -13.70
N ALA A 199 -4.80 17.93 -14.88
CA ALA A 199 -5.53 17.22 -15.93
C ALA A 199 -5.99 15.83 -15.46
N GLY A 200 -5.11 15.10 -14.77
CA GLY A 200 -5.43 13.79 -14.21
C GLY A 200 -6.51 13.84 -13.12
N LYS A 201 -6.47 14.86 -12.26
CA LYS A 201 -7.54 15.12 -11.27
C LYS A 201 -8.88 15.39 -11.94
N GLN A 202 -8.89 16.18 -13.02
CA GLN A 202 -10.10 16.43 -13.80
C GLN A 202 -10.61 15.14 -14.46
N GLY A 203 -9.71 14.31 -15.03
CA GLY A 203 -10.05 13.01 -15.58
C GLY A 203 -10.63 12.04 -14.53
N PHE A 204 -10.14 12.09 -13.30
CA PHE A 204 -10.61 11.25 -12.19
C PHE A 204 -12.07 11.54 -11.79
N MET A 205 -12.63 12.70 -12.15
CA MET A 205 -14.06 13.00 -11.92
C MET A 205 -14.99 11.95 -12.56
N LEU A 206 -14.59 11.36 -13.69
CA LEU A 206 -15.33 10.24 -14.28
C LEU A 206 -15.19 8.96 -13.46
N CYS A 207 -13.98 8.71 -12.95
CA CYS A 207 -13.65 7.48 -12.23
C CYS A 207 -14.30 7.44 -10.83
N MET A 208 -14.41 8.58 -10.16
CA MET A 208 -14.94 8.65 -8.79
C MET A 208 -16.42 8.28 -8.68
N ALA A 209 -17.19 8.34 -9.77
CA ALA A 209 -18.59 7.89 -9.79
C ALA A 209 -18.72 6.42 -9.37
N CYS A 210 -17.70 5.61 -9.70
CA CYS A 210 -17.64 4.20 -9.30
C CYS A 210 -16.63 3.97 -8.17
N HIS A 211 -15.44 4.59 -8.24
CA HIS A 211 -14.35 4.33 -7.29
C HIS A 211 -14.37 5.20 -6.03
N GLY A 212 -15.35 6.08 -5.89
CA GLY A 212 -15.46 7.02 -4.77
C GLY A 212 -14.61 8.28 -4.94
N PRO A 213 -15.00 9.39 -4.30
CA PRO A 213 -14.32 10.69 -4.42
C PRO A 213 -12.87 10.67 -3.92
N ASN A 214 -12.53 9.75 -3.02
CA ASN A 214 -11.20 9.55 -2.46
C ASN A 214 -10.56 8.24 -2.93
N ALA A 215 -11.07 7.64 -4.01
CA ALA A 215 -10.62 6.33 -4.52
C ALA A 215 -10.74 5.17 -3.50
N GLU A 216 -11.60 5.32 -2.50
CA GLU A 216 -11.83 4.35 -1.42
C GLU A 216 -12.61 3.10 -1.87
N GLY A 217 -13.13 3.11 -3.08
CA GLY A 217 -13.98 2.07 -3.63
C GLY A 217 -15.42 2.18 -3.15
N THR A 218 -16.31 1.44 -3.81
CA THR A 218 -17.73 1.34 -3.47
C THR A 218 -18.19 -0.11 -3.59
N VAL A 219 -19.49 -0.36 -3.48
CA VAL A 219 -20.06 -1.70 -3.74
C VAL A 219 -19.94 -2.12 -5.21
N ILE A 220 -19.76 -1.18 -6.14
CA ILE A 220 -19.68 -1.46 -7.57
C ILE A 220 -18.25 -1.47 -8.12
N ALA A 221 -17.28 -0.90 -7.41
CA ALA A 221 -15.88 -0.86 -7.86
C ALA A 221 -14.87 -0.95 -6.71
N PRO A 222 -13.70 -1.56 -6.93
CA PRO A 222 -12.71 -1.74 -5.90
C PRO A 222 -11.99 -0.43 -5.55
N PRO A 223 -11.32 -0.35 -4.39
CA PRO A 223 -10.48 0.79 -4.04
C PRO A 223 -9.30 0.93 -5.01
N LEU A 224 -9.00 2.17 -5.40
CA LEU A 224 -7.76 2.54 -6.06
C LEU A 224 -6.76 3.16 -5.07
N ALA A 225 -7.22 3.67 -3.93
CA ALA A 225 -6.40 4.15 -2.83
C ALA A 225 -5.53 3.02 -2.26
N LYS A 226 -4.21 3.24 -2.16
CA LYS A 226 -3.22 2.26 -1.66
C LYS A 226 -3.32 0.88 -2.32
N SER A 227 -3.77 0.83 -3.57
CA SER A 227 -4.04 -0.41 -4.27
C SER A 227 -2.74 -1.06 -4.76
N ASN A 228 -2.58 -2.37 -4.54
CA ASN A 228 -1.45 -3.14 -5.08
C ASN A 228 -1.43 -3.11 -6.61
N TRP A 229 -2.59 -3.05 -7.26
CA TRP A 229 -2.70 -2.93 -8.73
C TRP A 229 -2.29 -1.54 -9.22
N VAL A 230 -2.66 -0.50 -8.47
CA VAL A 230 -2.27 0.88 -8.82
C VAL A 230 -0.77 1.09 -8.66
N ASN A 231 -0.18 0.54 -7.60
CA ASN A 231 1.27 0.68 -7.37
C ASN A 231 2.11 -0.31 -8.18
N GLY A 232 1.49 -1.35 -8.75
CA GLY A 232 2.15 -2.33 -9.61
C GLY A 232 2.50 -1.81 -11.02
N PRO A 233 2.71 -2.73 -11.98
CA PRO A 233 3.10 -2.39 -13.35
C PRO A 233 2.09 -1.44 -14.02
N ALA A 234 2.60 -0.32 -14.57
CA ALA A 234 1.77 0.66 -15.27
C ALA A 234 1.00 0.05 -16.44
N GLU A 235 1.61 -0.91 -17.14
CA GLU A 235 1.00 -1.66 -18.25
C GLU A 235 -0.35 -2.28 -17.86
N ASN A 236 -0.48 -2.82 -16.65
CA ASN A 236 -1.74 -3.42 -16.21
C ASN A 236 -2.86 -2.37 -16.11
N LEU A 237 -2.58 -1.19 -15.56
CA LEU A 237 -3.57 -0.11 -15.48
C LEU A 237 -3.93 0.43 -16.85
N ILE A 238 -2.95 0.57 -17.76
CA ILE A 238 -3.18 1.00 -19.13
C ILE A 238 -4.08 -0.02 -19.85
N ARG A 239 -3.78 -1.31 -19.72
CA ARG A 239 -4.59 -2.39 -20.30
C ARG A 239 -6.01 -2.39 -19.74
N ILE A 240 -6.19 -2.22 -18.42
CA ILE A 240 -7.51 -2.08 -17.78
C ILE A 240 -8.26 -0.88 -18.36
N GLN A 241 -7.61 0.28 -18.51
CA GLN A 241 -8.24 1.47 -19.08
C GLN A 241 -8.67 1.24 -20.54
N LEU A 242 -7.90 0.49 -21.33
CA LEU A 242 -8.17 0.24 -22.74
C LEU A 242 -9.19 -0.88 -22.99
N ARG A 243 -9.21 -1.94 -22.16
CA ARG A 243 -10.01 -3.16 -22.39
C ARG A 243 -11.14 -3.35 -21.39
N GLY A 244 -11.14 -2.61 -20.29
CA GLY A 244 -12.01 -2.89 -19.14
C GLY A 244 -11.53 -4.09 -18.34
N LEU A 245 -12.24 -4.37 -17.25
CA LEU A 245 -11.90 -5.44 -16.30
C LEU A 245 -13.15 -6.16 -15.79
N ASN A 246 -13.14 -7.48 -15.91
CA ASN A 246 -14.12 -8.39 -15.34
C ASN A 246 -13.63 -8.93 -13.99
N GLY A 247 -14.57 -9.06 -13.06
CA GLY A 247 -14.34 -9.82 -11.82
C GLY A 247 -14.43 -11.33 -12.05
N PRO A 248 -14.09 -12.14 -11.02
CA PRO A 248 -13.60 -11.71 -9.71
C PRO A 248 -12.14 -11.25 -9.77
N LEU A 249 -11.75 -10.41 -8.81
CA LEU A 249 -10.34 -10.00 -8.62
C LEU A 249 -10.00 -9.83 -7.14
N THR A 250 -8.71 -9.88 -6.83
CA THR A 250 -8.20 -9.64 -5.47
C THR A 250 -7.46 -8.31 -5.42
N VAL A 251 -7.92 -7.38 -4.58
CA VAL A 251 -7.24 -6.09 -4.35
C VAL A 251 -6.73 -6.07 -2.92
N SER A 252 -5.41 -5.95 -2.75
CA SER A 252 -4.71 -5.94 -1.46
C SER A 252 -5.17 -7.07 -0.51
N GLY A 253 -5.30 -8.29 -1.05
CA GLY A 253 -5.68 -9.50 -0.30
C GLY A 253 -7.19 -9.68 -0.07
N LYS A 254 -8.04 -8.75 -0.51
CA LYS A 254 -9.49 -8.87 -0.41
C LYS A 254 -10.10 -9.21 -1.78
N ALA A 255 -10.96 -10.23 -1.79
CA ALA A 255 -11.71 -10.61 -2.99
C ALA A 255 -12.83 -9.59 -3.27
N TYR A 256 -12.97 -9.22 -4.54
CA TYR A 256 -14.02 -8.36 -5.08
C TYR A 256 -14.72 -9.08 -6.22
N THR A 257 -16.03 -9.23 -6.08
CA THR A 257 -16.92 -9.64 -7.17
C THR A 257 -17.56 -8.37 -7.70
N LEU A 258 -17.18 -7.97 -8.91
CA LEU A 258 -17.72 -6.77 -9.52
C LEU A 258 -19.15 -7.08 -10.00
N PRO A 259 -20.19 -6.39 -9.48
CA PRO A 259 -21.56 -6.61 -9.92
C PRO A 259 -21.76 -6.13 -11.37
N VAL A 260 -20.92 -5.21 -11.82
CA VAL A 260 -20.80 -4.76 -13.21
C VAL A 260 -19.32 -4.74 -13.60
N PRO A 261 -18.96 -5.14 -14.83
CA PRO A 261 -17.61 -4.97 -15.32
C PRO A 261 -17.17 -3.51 -15.31
N MET A 262 -15.87 -3.27 -15.13
CA MET A 262 -15.30 -1.96 -15.43
C MET A 262 -15.28 -1.79 -16.95
N PRO A 263 -16.02 -0.81 -17.51
CA PRO A 263 -16.07 -0.62 -18.96
C PRO A 263 -14.74 -0.07 -19.49
N PRO A 264 -14.35 -0.41 -20.73
CA PRO A 264 -13.20 0.19 -21.38
C PRO A 264 -13.41 1.70 -21.59
N GLN A 265 -12.33 2.46 -21.46
CA GLN A 265 -12.27 3.91 -21.68
C GLN A 265 -11.34 4.24 -22.85
N ALA A 266 -11.23 3.33 -23.83
CA ALA A 266 -10.38 3.48 -25.01
C ALA A 266 -10.67 4.71 -25.89
N GLN A 267 -11.81 5.38 -25.68
CA GLN A 267 -12.17 6.63 -26.35
C GLN A 267 -11.35 7.84 -25.88
N GLN A 268 -10.75 7.77 -24.68
CA GLN A 268 -9.85 8.81 -24.19
C GLN A 268 -8.55 8.83 -24.99
N THR A 269 -7.93 10.01 -25.15
CA THR A 269 -6.62 10.20 -25.78
C THR A 269 -5.48 9.61 -24.95
N ASP A 270 -4.30 9.44 -25.55
CA ASP A 270 -3.11 8.90 -24.86
C ASP A 270 -2.72 9.78 -23.67
N GLU A 271 -2.81 11.09 -23.85
CA GLU A 271 -2.52 12.12 -22.85
C GLU A 271 -3.54 12.08 -21.70
N GLN A 272 -4.83 11.91 -22.01
CA GLN A 272 -5.89 11.82 -20.99
C GLN A 272 -5.73 10.57 -20.13
N ILE A 273 -5.47 9.42 -20.75
CA ILE A 273 -5.23 8.16 -20.04
C ILE A 273 -3.97 8.27 -19.19
N ALA A 274 -2.87 8.76 -19.76
CA ALA A 274 -1.61 8.95 -19.05
C ALA A 274 -1.77 9.87 -17.84
N ALA A 275 -2.48 10.99 -18.00
CA ALA A 275 -2.71 11.95 -16.93
C ALA A 275 -3.56 11.36 -15.78
N VAL A 276 -4.70 10.71 -16.08
CA VAL A 276 -5.56 10.15 -15.03
C VAL A 276 -4.88 9.00 -14.28
N LEU A 277 -4.17 8.11 -15.00
CA LEU A 277 -3.44 7.03 -14.37
C LEU A 277 -2.27 7.56 -13.53
N THR A 278 -1.57 8.59 -14.01
CA THR A 278 -0.52 9.27 -13.23
C THR A 278 -1.07 9.88 -11.96
N TYR A 279 -2.19 10.60 -12.04
CA TYR A 279 -2.84 11.20 -10.88
C TYR A 279 -3.24 10.14 -9.85
N VAL A 280 -3.88 9.05 -10.27
CA VAL A 280 -4.28 7.94 -9.38
C VAL A 280 -3.05 7.28 -8.73
N ARG A 281 -1.94 7.11 -9.46
CA ARG A 281 -0.68 6.53 -8.98
C ARG A 281 0.10 7.40 -8.00
N ASN A 282 -0.17 8.71 -7.98
CA ASN A 282 0.51 9.68 -7.13
C ASN A 282 -0.43 10.36 -6.10
N SER A 283 -1.66 9.85 -5.98
CA SER A 283 -2.68 10.36 -5.07
C SER A 283 -3.21 9.24 -4.17
N PHE A 284 -4.04 9.59 -3.18
CA PHE A 284 -4.77 8.61 -2.36
C PHE A 284 -3.88 7.62 -1.58
N GLY A 285 -2.66 8.06 -1.25
CA GLY A 285 -1.65 7.21 -0.59
C GLY A 285 -0.94 6.23 -1.52
N ASN A 286 -1.11 6.35 -2.84
CA ASN A 286 -0.30 5.65 -3.82
C ASN A 286 1.02 6.39 -4.06
N SER A 287 2.06 5.63 -4.41
CA SER A 287 3.38 6.15 -4.73
C SER A 287 4.03 5.25 -5.79
N ALA A 288 3.76 5.57 -7.05
CA ALA A 288 4.28 4.81 -8.18
C ALA A 288 4.67 5.74 -9.35
N PRO A 289 5.60 5.31 -10.22
CA PRO A 289 6.05 6.11 -11.36
C PRO A 289 4.90 6.59 -12.23
N ALA A 290 5.03 7.78 -12.82
CA ALA A 290 4.05 8.34 -13.75
C ALA A 290 3.83 7.43 -14.97
N VAL A 291 2.63 7.50 -15.55
CA VAL A 291 2.31 6.92 -16.84
C VAL A 291 2.52 7.96 -17.91
N THR A 292 3.27 7.64 -18.96
CA THR A 292 3.52 8.57 -20.07
C THR A 292 2.56 8.30 -21.25
N PRO A 293 2.27 9.31 -22.09
CA PRO A 293 1.47 9.11 -23.31
C PRO A 293 2.06 8.03 -24.23
N GLU A 294 3.39 7.92 -24.30
CA GLU A 294 4.08 6.92 -25.13
C GLU A 294 3.83 5.49 -24.65
N GLN A 295 3.76 5.28 -23.32
CA GLN A 295 3.40 3.98 -22.75
C GLN A 295 1.96 3.60 -23.11
N VAL A 296 1.04 4.58 -23.11
CA VAL A 296 -0.35 4.36 -23.52
C VAL A 296 -0.43 4.03 -25.00
N LYS A 297 0.26 4.82 -25.83
CA LYS A 297 0.33 4.63 -27.28
C LYS A 297 0.86 3.25 -27.66
N ALA A 298 1.92 2.79 -26.98
CA ALA A 298 2.50 1.47 -27.21
C ALA A 298 1.51 0.32 -26.95
N LEU A 299 0.52 0.54 -26.09
CA LEU A 299 -0.50 -0.45 -25.73
C LEU A 299 -1.82 -0.24 -26.45
N ARG A 300 -1.94 0.71 -27.38
CA ARG A 300 -3.19 0.92 -28.16
C ARG A 300 -3.62 -0.29 -28.99
N GLY A 301 -2.71 -1.20 -29.32
CA GLY A 301 -3.03 -2.49 -29.93
C GLY A 301 -3.90 -3.41 -29.05
N GLU A 302 -4.12 -3.06 -27.78
CA GLU A 302 -5.02 -3.77 -26.86
C GLU A 302 -6.50 -3.42 -27.09
N VAL A 303 -6.82 -2.32 -27.77
CA VAL A 303 -8.20 -1.87 -27.99
C VAL A 303 -8.98 -2.89 -28.81
N GLY A 304 -10.19 -3.22 -28.37
CA GLY A 304 -11.07 -4.19 -29.04
C GLY A 304 -10.79 -5.66 -28.69
N LYS A 305 -9.74 -5.95 -27.91
CA LYS A 305 -9.53 -7.29 -27.34
C LYS A 305 -10.57 -7.59 -26.24
N PRO A 306 -10.80 -8.88 -25.91
CA PRO A 306 -11.69 -9.26 -24.83
C PRO A 306 -11.36 -8.55 -23.51
N MET A 307 -12.36 -8.36 -22.66
CA MET A 307 -12.16 -7.74 -21.35
C MET A 307 -11.17 -8.55 -20.51
N LEU A 308 -10.36 -7.86 -19.70
CA LEU A 308 -9.36 -8.52 -18.86
C LEU A 308 -10.01 -9.23 -17.68
N THR A 309 -9.33 -10.24 -17.18
CA THR A 309 -9.55 -10.89 -15.89
C THR A 309 -8.31 -10.74 -15.02
N GLU A 310 -8.39 -11.05 -13.73
CA GLU A 310 -7.22 -11.04 -12.85
C GLU A 310 -6.05 -11.89 -13.39
N ALA A 311 -6.35 -13.03 -14.01
CA ALA A 311 -5.34 -13.92 -14.61
C ALA A 311 -4.54 -13.25 -15.74
N ASP A 312 -5.13 -12.30 -16.46
CA ASP A 312 -4.47 -11.57 -17.55
C ASP A 312 -3.48 -10.49 -17.05
N LEU A 313 -3.54 -10.16 -15.76
CA LEU A 313 -2.76 -9.09 -15.12
C LEU A 313 -1.59 -9.63 -14.30
N VAL A 314 -1.60 -10.92 -13.96
CA VAL A 314 -0.52 -11.59 -13.24
C VAL A 314 0.44 -12.21 -14.25
N PRO A 315 1.77 -12.04 -14.11
CA PRO A 315 2.73 -12.78 -14.94
C PRO A 315 2.47 -14.28 -14.86
N ALA A 316 2.56 -14.98 -16.00
CA ALA A 316 2.40 -16.43 -16.04
C ALA A 316 3.42 -17.10 -15.09
N LYS A 317 2.95 -18.10 -14.34
CA LYS A 317 3.74 -18.88 -13.37
C LYS A 317 4.98 -19.54 -14.00
#